data_AF-A0A7K4NUP0-F1
#
_entry.id   AF-A0A7K4NUP0-F1
#
_cell.length_a   1.000
_cell.length_b   1.000
_cell.length_c   1.000
_cell.angle_alpha   90.00
_cell.angle_beta   90.00
_cell.angle_gamma   90.00
#
_symmetry.space_group_name_H-M   'P 1'
#
loop_
_entity.id
_entity.type
_entity.pdbx_description
1 polymer ?
#
loop_
_entity_poly.entity_id
_entity_poly.type
_entity_poly.pdbx_seq_one_letter_code
_entity_poly.pdbx_strand_id
1 'polypeptide(L)'
;MLCRLCQGEHSEQLWKMHKGTVEMAQSKTQHKKLWTMQIGFGPRCAVLLDNDYESETVIQRHGFLETVVPSGLNPAEHLHPIYMSCTECGLFLGSPEQEYADMLGGMCLKCFRELTDQTAYWYDMPPARKILKEGVRIRMYRDSKGKWHKLYGNFVDDNLGGVVNP
;
A
#
# COMPACT_ATOMS: atom_id res chain seq x y z
N MET A 1 3.66 1.27 14.70
CA MET A 1 3.35 2.62 14.22
C MET A 1 3.68 2.66 12.73
N LEU A 2 3.16 3.63 11.96
CA LEU A 2 3.48 3.74 10.51
C LEU A 2 4.99 3.66 10.25
N CYS A 3 5.79 4.15 11.20
CA CYS A 3 7.14 3.67 11.34
C CYS A 3 7.35 2.69 12.50
N ARG A 4 8.25 1.74 12.27
CA ARG A 4 8.80 0.80 13.24
C ARG A 4 10.06 1.34 13.94
N LEU A 5 10.62 2.42 13.42
CA LEU A 5 11.89 3.01 13.84
C LEU A 5 11.66 4.16 14.83
N CYS A 6 12.62 4.41 15.72
CA CYS A 6 12.54 5.50 16.70
C CYS A 6 12.73 6.87 16.03
N GLN A 7 12.33 7.97 16.69
CA GLN A 7 12.45 9.33 16.14
C GLN A 7 13.87 9.68 15.63
N GLY A 8 14.92 9.14 16.24
CA GLY A 8 16.31 9.37 15.84
C GLY A 8 16.75 8.66 14.54
N GLU A 9 16.00 7.67 14.07
CA GLU A 9 16.26 6.95 12.81
C GLU A 9 15.51 7.56 11.62
N HIS A 10 14.81 8.69 11.84
CA HIS A 10 14.03 9.39 10.84
C HIS A 10 14.61 10.77 10.53
N SER A 11 14.37 11.25 9.30
CA SER A 11 14.36 12.69 9.07
C SER A 11 13.14 13.32 9.76
N GLU A 12 13.27 14.59 10.18
CA GLU A 12 12.16 15.32 10.78
C GLU A 12 10.93 15.39 9.85
N GLN A 13 11.19 15.46 8.54
CA GLN A 13 10.15 15.47 7.51
C GLN A 13 9.38 14.16 7.48
N LEU A 14 10.07 13.01 7.47
CA LEU A 14 9.42 11.70 7.46
C LEU A 14 8.53 11.51 8.69
N TRP A 15 9.05 11.91 9.85
CA TRP A 15 8.29 11.88 11.10
C TRP A 15 7.01 12.71 11.03
N LYS A 16 7.08 13.94 10.51
CA LYS A 16 5.91 14.81 10.33
C LYS A 16 4.86 14.18 9.41
N MET A 17 5.30 13.54 8.31
CA MET A 17 4.39 12.88 7.37
C MET A 17 3.68 11.67 8.00
N HIS A 18 4.42 10.83 8.71
CA HIS A 18 3.86 9.68 9.42
C HIS A 18 2.89 10.12 10.50
N LYS A 19 3.30 11.09 11.33
CA LYS A 19 2.46 11.66 12.38
C LYS A 19 1.18 12.27 11.82
N GLY A 20 1.27 13.08 10.76
CA GLY A 20 0.10 13.68 10.11
C GLY A 20 -0.88 12.65 9.57
N THR A 21 -0.38 11.51 9.05
CA THR A 21 -1.23 10.41 8.59
C THR A 21 -2.00 9.76 9.74
N VAL A 22 -1.32 9.53 10.88
CA VAL A 22 -1.97 9.00 12.09
C VAL A 22 -3.02 9.98 12.63
N GLU A 23 -2.69 11.26 12.73
CA GLU A 23 -3.58 12.29 13.25
C GLU A 23 -4.81 12.47 12.36
N MET A 24 -4.64 12.41 11.04
CA MET A 24 -5.75 12.42 10.07
C MET A 24 -6.62 11.16 10.19
N ALA A 25 -6.05 9.98 10.43
CA ALA A 25 -6.84 8.78 10.66
C ALA A 25 -7.61 8.87 11.99
N GLN A 26 -6.96 9.36 13.04
CA GLN A 26 -7.58 9.57 14.35
C GLN A 26 -8.64 10.67 14.33
N SER A 27 -8.55 11.68 13.47
CA SER A 27 -9.57 12.74 13.39
C SER A 27 -10.90 12.22 12.82
N LYS A 28 -10.84 11.15 12.02
CA LYS A 28 -12.02 10.51 11.44
C LYS A 28 -12.79 9.67 12.44
N THR A 29 -12.24 9.38 13.62
CA THR A 29 -12.85 8.48 14.60
C THR A 29 -12.91 9.05 16.02
N GLN A 30 -13.85 8.57 16.83
CA GLN A 30 -13.80 8.79 18.29
C GLN A 30 -12.72 7.94 18.99
N HIS A 31 -12.34 6.80 18.40
CA HIS A 31 -11.41 5.84 19.01
C HIS A 31 -9.95 6.26 18.78
N LYS A 32 -9.31 6.87 19.79
CA LYS A 32 -7.93 7.37 19.64
C LYS A 32 -6.84 6.31 19.83
N LYS A 33 -7.18 5.16 20.40
CA LYS A 33 -6.20 4.11 20.71
C LYS A 33 -5.70 3.46 19.43
N LEU A 34 -4.38 3.48 19.24
CA LEU A 34 -3.71 2.76 18.17
C LEU A 34 -3.44 1.33 18.62
N TRP A 35 -3.69 0.40 17.72
CA TRP A 35 -3.35 -1.00 17.88
C TRP A 35 -2.35 -1.40 16.80
N THR A 36 -1.75 -2.58 16.97
CA THR A 36 -0.88 -3.17 15.95
C THR A 36 -1.47 -4.49 15.49
N MET A 37 -1.62 -4.66 14.19
CA MET A 37 -2.11 -5.89 13.59
C MET A 37 -1.14 -6.35 12.50
N GLN A 38 -1.07 -7.65 12.28
CA GLN A 38 -0.37 -8.22 11.13
C GLN A 38 -1.41 -8.71 10.13
N ILE A 39 -1.31 -8.25 8.88
CA ILE A 39 -2.22 -8.64 7.81
C ILE A 39 -1.46 -9.63 6.90
N GLY A 40 -1.93 -10.88 6.89
CA GLY A 40 -1.26 -11.97 6.18
C GLY A 40 0.22 -12.10 6.60
N PHE A 41 1.10 -12.24 5.60
CA PHE A 41 2.56 -12.31 5.79
C PHE A 41 3.24 -10.94 5.77
N GLY A 42 2.46 -9.86 5.72
CA GLY A 42 2.99 -8.51 5.67
C GLY A 42 3.57 -8.03 7.00
N PRO A 43 4.28 -6.89 6.99
CA PRO A 43 4.71 -6.25 8.21
C PRO A 43 3.52 -5.87 9.11
N ARG A 44 3.67 -6.02 10.43
CA ARG A 44 2.82 -5.35 11.43
C ARG A 44 2.61 -3.87 11.10
N CYS A 45 1.36 -3.47 10.98
CA CYS A 45 0.91 -2.11 10.69
C CYS A 45 0.14 -1.51 11.87
N ALA A 46 0.05 -0.18 11.90
CA ALA A 46 -0.85 0.52 12.82
C ALA A 46 -2.29 0.36 12.32
N VAL A 47 -3.19 0.10 13.26
CA VAL A 47 -4.64 -0.04 13.03
C VAL A 47 -5.40 0.75 14.07
N LEU A 48 -6.64 1.10 13.73
CA LEU A 48 -7.51 1.89 14.58
C LEU A 48 -8.96 1.37 14.46
N LEU A 49 -9.73 1.49 15.54
CA LEU A 49 -11.12 1.02 15.59
C LEU A 49 -12.03 1.95 14.79
N ASP A 50 -12.89 1.38 13.95
CA ASP A 50 -13.89 2.15 13.21
C ASP A 50 -14.86 2.87 14.16
N ASN A 51 -15.45 3.98 13.70
CA ASN A 51 -16.58 4.61 14.39
C ASN A 51 -17.77 3.69 14.55
N ASP A 52 -18.00 2.80 13.60
CA ASP A 52 -19.10 1.85 13.64
C ASP A 52 -18.96 0.85 14.80
N TYR A 53 -17.80 0.81 15.46
CA TYR A 53 -17.63 0.11 16.72
C TYR A 53 -18.24 0.93 17.87
N GLU A 54 -19.50 0.61 18.18
CA GLU A 54 -20.18 1.06 19.39
C GLU A 54 -19.83 0.14 20.56
N SER A 55 -18.99 0.62 21.47
CA SER A 55 -18.64 -0.13 22.70
C SER A 55 -19.82 -0.21 23.67
N GLU A 56 -20.79 0.67 23.53
CA GLU A 56 -21.94 0.82 24.42
C GLU A 56 -23.17 1.17 23.59
N THR A 57 -24.25 0.41 23.76
CA THR A 57 -25.55 0.71 23.14
C THR A 57 -26.55 1.02 24.23
N VAL A 58 -27.37 2.04 23.98
CA VAL A 58 -28.39 2.46 24.95
C VAL A 58 -29.71 1.79 24.56
N ILE A 59 -30.23 0.93 25.44
CA ILE A 59 -31.51 0.26 25.24
C ILE A 59 -32.52 0.67 26.31
N GLN A 60 -33.79 0.75 25.96
CA GLN A 60 -34.85 0.88 26.95
C GLN A 60 -35.28 -0.50 27.43
N ARG A 61 -35.12 -0.76 28.73
CA ARG A 61 -35.66 -1.95 29.40
C ARG A 61 -36.54 -1.52 30.56
N HIS A 62 -37.78 -2.00 30.55
CA HIS A 62 -38.77 -1.75 31.61
C HIS A 62 -38.96 -0.25 31.93
N GLY A 63 -38.92 0.63 30.92
CA GLY A 63 -39.08 2.07 31.10
C GLY A 63 -37.85 2.80 31.66
N PHE A 64 -36.73 2.11 31.87
CA PHE A 64 -35.44 2.70 32.24
C PHE A 64 -34.44 2.60 31.08
N LEU A 65 -33.55 3.59 30.98
CA LEU A 65 -32.49 3.66 29.99
C LEU A 65 -31.28 2.87 30.51
N GLU A 66 -31.00 1.70 29.95
CA GLU A 66 -29.88 0.85 30.33
C GLU A 66 -28.79 0.90 29.26
N THR A 67 -27.55 1.20 29.66
CA THR A 67 -26.38 1.09 28.79
C THR A 67 -25.91 -0.36 28.78
N VAL A 68 -25.95 -1.00 27.61
CA VAL A 68 -25.56 -2.40 27.44
C VAL A 68 -24.38 -2.49 26.49
N VAL A 69 -23.34 -3.21 26.91
CA VAL A 69 -22.21 -3.60 26.06
C VAL A 69 -22.64 -4.81 25.23
N PRO A 70 -22.69 -4.72 23.89
CA PRO A 70 -23.07 -5.85 23.05
C PRO A 70 -22.08 -7.01 23.25
N SER A 71 -22.54 -8.12 23.83
CA SER A 71 -21.68 -9.23 24.26
C SER A 71 -21.10 -10.07 23.11
N GLY A 72 -21.30 -9.68 21.85
CA GLY A 72 -20.91 -10.42 20.66
C GLY A 72 -20.06 -9.64 19.65
N LEU A 73 -19.64 -8.41 19.97
CA LEU A 73 -18.75 -7.65 19.08
C LEU A 73 -17.29 -8.04 19.35
N ASN A 74 -16.62 -8.54 18.31
CA ASN A 74 -15.18 -8.78 18.33
C ASN A 74 -14.45 -7.51 17.88
N PRO A 75 -13.71 -6.81 18.74
CA PRO A 75 -13.03 -5.57 18.37
C PRO A 75 -12.06 -5.75 17.20
N ALA A 76 -11.51 -6.96 17.02
CA ALA A 76 -10.57 -7.25 15.94
C ALA A 76 -11.19 -7.13 14.54
N GLU A 77 -12.50 -7.35 14.41
CA GLU A 77 -13.21 -7.26 13.12
C GLU A 77 -13.43 -5.80 12.68
N HIS A 78 -13.37 -4.86 13.62
CA HIS A 78 -13.54 -3.43 13.37
C HIS A 78 -12.21 -2.66 13.30
N LEU A 79 -11.07 -3.36 13.30
CA LEU A 79 -9.74 -2.76 13.18
C LEU A 79 -9.42 -2.44 11.72
N HIS A 80 -9.28 -1.16 11.43
CA HIS A 80 -8.93 -0.66 10.11
C HIS A 80 -7.46 -0.23 10.06
N PRO A 81 -6.69 -0.69 9.06
CA PRO A 81 -5.29 -0.29 8.89
C PRO A 81 -5.16 1.19 8.53
N ILE A 82 -4.13 1.82 9.10
CA ILE A 82 -3.73 3.16 8.73
C ILE A 82 -2.65 3.05 7.67
N TYR A 83 -2.95 3.53 6.47
CA TYR A 83 -2.02 3.61 5.35
C TYR A 83 -1.77 5.05 4.94
N MET A 84 -0.54 5.34 4.53
CA MET A 84 -0.20 6.58 3.84
C MET A 84 -0.55 6.44 2.36
N SER A 85 -1.07 7.51 1.75
CA SER A 85 -1.40 7.57 0.33
C SER A 85 -0.39 8.43 -0.44
N CYS A 86 -0.14 8.07 -1.69
CA CYS A 86 0.61 8.87 -2.65
C CYS A 86 -0.05 10.24 -2.85
N THR A 87 0.75 11.30 -2.82
CA THR A 87 0.29 12.68 -3.01
C THR A 87 -0.29 12.94 -4.41
N GLU A 88 0.18 12.20 -5.43
CA GLU A 88 -0.23 12.38 -6.83
C GLU A 88 -1.40 11.48 -7.22
N CYS A 89 -1.27 10.16 -7.02
CA CYS A 89 -2.27 9.19 -7.50
C CYS A 89 -3.26 8.71 -6.43
N GLY A 90 -3.07 9.09 -5.16
CA GLY A 90 -3.96 8.71 -4.05
C GLY A 90 -3.89 7.23 -3.63
N LEU A 91 -3.16 6.39 -4.36
CA LEU A 91 -2.97 4.97 -4.01
C LEU A 91 -2.11 4.82 -2.75
N PHE A 92 -2.34 3.75 -1.99
CA PHE A 92 -1.56 3.47 -0.79
C PHE A 92 -0.10 3.17 -1.10
N LEU A 93 0.79 3.75 -0.30
CA LEU A 93 2.23 3.54 -0.42
C LEU A 93 2.64 2.18 0.12
N GLY A 94 3.55 1.51 -0.57
CA GLY A 94 4.21 0.29 -0.08
C GLY A 94 5.18 0.58 1.08
N SER A 95 5.66 -0.46 1.77
CA SER A 95 6.64 -0.32 2.84
C SER A 95 7.88 0.53 2.47
N PRO A 96 8.59 0.27 1.36
CA PRO A 96 9.74 1.09 0.99
C PRO A 96 9.34 2.53 0.61
N GLU A 97 8.15 2.73 0.03
CA GLU A 97 7.66 4.07 -0.33
C GLU A 97 7.31 4.89 0.91
N GLN A 98 6.81 4.25 1.97
CA GLN A 98 6.55 4.88 3.26
C GLN A 98 7.83 5.19 4.03
N GLU A 99 8.83 4.31 3.97
CA GLU A 99 10.12 4.47 4.66
C GLU A 99 10.99 5.55 4.03
N TYR A 100 10.85 5.79 2.73
CA TYR A 100 11.58 6.82 1.99
C TYR A 100 10.68 7.96 1.51
N ALA A 101 9.53 8.16 2.16
CA ALA A 101 8.54 9.14 1.73
C ALA A 101 9.07 10.59 1.79
N ASP A 102 10.04 10.88 2.65
CA ASP A 102 10.71 12.19 2.71
C ASP A 102 11.54 12.46 1.45
N MET A 103 12.31 11.47 0.99
CA MET A 103 13.08 11.54 -0.25
C MET A 103 12.19 11.50 -1.49
N LEU A 104 11.08 10.75 -1.43
CA LEU A 104 10.12 10.60 -2.52
C LEU A 104 9.05 11.70 -2.52
N GLY A 105 9.08 12.66 -1.61
CA GLY A 105 8.07 13.72 -1.52
C GLY A 105 6.64 13.21 -1.25
N GLY A 106 6.50 12.05 -0.63
CA GLY A 106 5.21 11.39 -0.39
C GLY A 106 4.59 10.72 -1.62
N MET A 107 5.35 10.58 -2.70
CA MET A 107 4.91 9.91 -3.91
C MET A 107 5.24 8.42 -3.89
N CYS A 108 4.45 7.61 -4.59
CA CYS A 108 4.84 6.25 -4.94
C CYS A 108 5.97 6.26 -5.97
N LEU A 109 6.72 5.17 -6.08
CA LEU A 109 7.86 5.05 -7.00
C LEU A 109 7.46 5.31 -8.45
N LYS A 110 6.25 4.94 -8.84
CA LYS A 110 5.73 5.21 -10.18
C LYS A 110 5.62 6.71 -10.43
N CYS A 111 4.90 7.45 -9.57
CA CYS A 111 4.69 8.88 -9.71
C CYS A 111 6.01 9.65 -9.59
N PHE A 112 6.89 9.27 -8.66
CA PHE A 112 8.20 9.88 -8.50
C PHE A 112 9.08 9.73 -9.75
N ARG A 113 9.05 8.55 -10.39
CA ARG A 113 9.79 8.29 -11.64
C ARG A 113 9.25 9.08 -12.82
N GLU A 114 7.92 9.21 -12.91
CA GLU A 114 7.27 10.04 -13.93
C GLU A 114 7.65 11.52 -13.76
N LEU A 115 7.68 12.02 -12.52
CA LEU A 115 8.08 13.41 -12.22
C LEU A 115 9.56 13.69 -12.53
N THR A 116 10.46 12.75 -12.22
CA THR A 116 11.91 12.91 -12.41
C THR A 116 12.39 12.50 -13.79
N ASP A 117 11.48 12.13 -14.69
CA ASP A 117 11.78 11.59 -16.01
C ASP A 117 12.67 10.31 -15.97
N GLN A 118 12.77 9.64 -14.82
CA GLN A 118 13.49 8.38 -14.60
C GLN A 118 12.70 7.16 -15.10
N THR A 119 12.04 7.32 -16.23
CA THR A 119 11.37 6.26 -16.98
C THR A 119 12.43 5.45 -17.74
N ALA A 120 13.13 4.58 -17.02
CA ALA A 120 14.11 3.68 -17.62
C ALA A 120 13.44 2.44 -18.23
N TYR A 121 13.78 2.16 -19.49
CA TYR A 121 13.26 1.04 -20.29
C TYR A 121 13.40 -0.33 -19.62
N TRP A 122 14.36 -0.49 -18.70
CA TRP A 122 14.66 -1.75 -18.01
C TRP A 122 13.57 -2.12 -16.99
N TYR A 123 12.94 -1.13 -16.36
CA TYR A 123 11.82 -1.33 -15.43
C TYR A 123 10.46 -1.31 -16.10
N ASP A 124 10.41 -0.82 -17.35
CA ASP A 124 9.22 -0.74 -18.19
C ASP A 124 9.21 -1.87 -19.23
N MET A 125 9.89 -2.99 -18.96
CA MET A 125 9.94 -4.13 -19.86
C MET A 125 8.72 -5.02 -19.58
N PRO A 126 7.59 -4.90 -20.32
CA PRO A 126 6.51 -5.86 -20.20
C PRO A 126 7.04 -7.25 -20.59
N PRO A 127 6.38 -8.34 -20.14
CA PRO A 127 6.71 -9.68 -20.60
C PRO A 127 6.74 -9.69 -22.12
N ALA A 128 7.93 -9.94 -22.66
CA ALA A 128 8.20 -9.73 -24.07
C ALA A 128 7.33 -10.65 -24.94
N ARG A 129 6.63 -10.08 -25.93
CA ARG A 129 5.91 -10.87 -26.93
C ARG A 129 6.92 -11.44 -27.93
N LYS A 130 6.97 -12.76 -28.05
CA LYS A 130 7.82 -13.46 -29.01
C LYS A 130 7.27 -13.23 -30.42
N ILE A 131 8.08 -12.67 -31.32
CA ILE A 131 7.81 -12.72 -32.76
C ILE A 131 8.84 -13.67 -33.36
N LEU A 132 8.37 -14.82 -33.85
CA LEU A 132 9.19 -15.75 -34.61
C LEU A 132 9.32 -15.21 -36.04
N LYS A 133 10.51 -14.72 -36.40
CA LYS A 133 10.93 -14.62 -37.81
C LYS A 133 11.95 -15.73 -38.05
N GLU A 134 11.88 -16.39 -39.20
CA GLU A 134 12.84 -17.44 -39.57
C GLU A 134 14.28 -16.92 -39.40
N GLY A 135 15.05 -17.63 -38.59
CA GLY A 135 16.48 -17.35 -38.35
C GLY A 135 16.83 -16.37 -37.23
N VAL A 136 15.89 -15.54 -36.72
CA VAL A 136 16.18 -14.59 -35.62
C VAL A 136 14.97 -14.43 -34.69
N ARG A 137 15.12 -14.82 -33.41
CA ARG A 137 14.11 -14.50 -32.38
C ARG A 137 14.20 -13.01 -32.06
N ILE A 138 13.25 -12.22 -32.56
CA ILE A 138 13.14 -10.79 -32.23
C ILE A 138 12.00 -10.64 -31.23
N ARG A 139 12.31 -10.08 -30.06
CA ARG A 139 11.29 -9.67 -29.08
C ARG A 139 11.08 -8.16 -29.23
N MET A 140 9.83 -7.72 -29.24
CA MET A 140 9.49 -6.30 -29.21
C MET A 140 8.73 -6.00 -27.94
N TYR A 141 9.04 -4.86 -27.31
CA TYR A 141 8.28 -4.33 -26.20
C TYR A 141 8.02 -2.84 -26.40
N ARG A 142 6.99 -2.34 -25.73
CA ARG A 142 6.61 -0.94 -25.73
C ARG A 142 6.95 -0.38 -24.35
N ASP A 143 7.74 0.68 -24.31
CA ASP A 143 8.10 1.35 -23.05
C ASP A 143 6.95 2.21 -22.51
N SER A 144 7.14 2.77 -21.31
CA SER A 144 6.18 3.67 -20.64
C SER A 144 5.92 4.95 -21.43
N LYS A 145 6.87 5.38 -22.27
CA LYS A 145 6.79 6.54 -23.18
C LYS A 145 6.13 6.18 -24.52
N GLY A 146 5.65 4.95 -24.68
CA GLY A 146 4.94 4.48 -25.86
C GLY A 146 5.81 4.12 -27.06
N LYS A 147 7.15 4.16 -26.92
CA LYS A 147 8.14 3.86 -27.96
C LYS A 147 8.40 2.35 -28.02
N TRP A 148 8.55 1.85 -29.25
CA TRP A 148 8.85 0.44 -29.51
C TRP A 148 10.34 0.17 -29.51
N HIS A 149 10.76 -0.88 -28.81
CA HIS A 149 12.14 -1.35 -28.75
C HIS A 149 12.25 -2.78 -29.28
N LYS A 150 13.35 -3.07 -29.98
CA LYS A 150 13.68 -4.41 -30.49
C LYS A 150 14.80 -5.01 -29.64
N LEU A 151 14.57 -6.20 -29.11
CA LEU A 151 15.58 -7.00 -28.42
C LEU A 151 16.08 -8.08 -29.37
N TYR A 152 17.40 -8.16 -29.52
CA TYR A 152 18.11 -9.16 -30.30
C TYR A 152 18.84 -10.09 -29.34
N GLY A 153 18.62 -11.41 -29.46
CA GLY A 153 19.29 -12.38 -28.60
C GLY A 153 18.74 -13.80 -28.73
N ASN A 154 19.49 -14.76 -28.20
CA ASN A 154 19.07 -16.15 -28.07
C ASN A 154 18.22 -16.30 -26.81
N PHE A 155 16.95 -15.89 -26.88
CA PHE A 155 16.04 -15.99 -25.74
C PHE A 155 15.68 -17.45 -25.48
N VAL A 156 15.96 -17.93 -24.27
CA VAL A 156 15.47 -19.23 -23.79
C VAL A 156 13.95 -19.10 -23.56
N ASP A 157 13.19 -20.08 -24.04
CA ASP A 157 11.75 -20.12 -23.81
C ASP A 157 11.51 -20.77 -22.46
N ASP A 158 11.60 -19.98 -21.40
CA ASP A 158 11.10 -20.41 -20.11
C ASP A 158 9.57 -20.43 -20.25
N ASN A 159 9.03 -21.60 -20.59
CA ASN A 159 7.61 -21.89 -20.58
C ASN A 159 7.08 -21.83 -19.14
N LEU A 160 7.10 -20.64 -18.53
CA LEU A 160 6.19 -20.29 -17.43
C LEU A 160 4.81 -19.99 -18.05
N GLY A 161 4.29 -20.98 -18.78
CA GLY A 161 2.87 -21.08 -19.02
C GLY A 161 2.21 -21.32 -17.67
N GLY A 162 1.18 -20.53 -17.37
CA GLY A 162 0.49 -20.44 -16.10
C GLY A 162 0.58 -21.68 -15.22
N VAL A 163 1.31 -21.56 -14.11
CA VAL A 163 0.96 -22.29 -12.90
C VAL A 163 -0.24 -21.56 -12.31
N VAL A 164 -1.43 -21.97 -12.76
CA VAL A 164 -2.63 -21.88 -11.94
C VAL A 164 -2.40 -22.91 -10.84
N ASN A 165 -2.01 -22.46 -9.64
CA ASN A 165 -2.00 -23.36 -8.48
C ASN A 165 -3.45 -23.69 -8.12
N PRO A 166 -3.78 -24.96 -7.79
CA PRO A 166 -5.09 -25.33 -7.25
C PRO A 166 -5.38 -24.64 -5.91
#